data_AF-A0A3L7SN72-F1
#
_entry.id   AF-A0A3L7SN72-F1
#
_cell.length_a   1.000
_cell.length_b   1.000
_cell.length_c   1.000
_cell.angle_alpha   90.00
_cell.angle_beta   90.00
_cell.angle_gamma   90.00
#
_symmetry.space_group_name_H-M   'P 1'
#
loop_
_entity.id
_entity.type
_entity.pdbx_description
1 polymer ?
#
loop_
_entity_poly.entity_id
_entity_poly.type
_entity_poly.pdbx_seq_one_letter_code
_entity_poly.pdbx_strand_id
1 'polypeptide(L)'
;MHEWIVPLTDVVVFGLLLVLGGNLGSFLNVVVHRLPRGESVVHGGSHCPSCRSAIRWHDNVPVLGWLLLGGRCRDCGAMIAARYPLVEAVGAILIGGVAAAELLSGGRTLPGAAFGGGRPGADNLLLRPDPLLIAVALLHGWLLFNLLLGAAVEADGQVVPTRWSRVALGITVGAVTGWSALLPVGVGIEFPAWIGVGPERGLSIAMVGVACGALLGRSSSSAVRQGLMLVGAVLGWQAAGGAALLLPVIGALRSLLASLIPPDPPVDTPAAPGPAGAIHPFPESIQSEGASDPETATGSTDPESSPAAHPRAEPAAPPAINRARGAFVVRLAIPAICYFQRKSVPAGDLVVATAVVLLAWRWLWRGALALLG
;
A
#
# COMPACT_ATOMS: atom_id res chain seq x y z
N MET A 1 -16.53 -27.08 -27.78
CA MET A 1 -15.36 -26.85 -26.89
C MET A 1 -15.18 -25.37 -26.52
N HIS A 2 -15.48 -24.40 -27.39
CA HIS A 2 -15.39 -22.96 -27.04
C HIS A 2 -16.38 -22.47 -25.96
N GLU A 3 -17.52 -23.13 -25.76
CA GLU A 3 -18.56 -22.70 -24.80
C GLU A 3 -18.17 -22.81 -23.32
N TRP A 4 -17.24 -23.70 -22.95
CA TRP A 4 -16.84 -23.91 -21.54
C TRP A 4 -15.51 -23.26 -21.17
N ILE A 5 -14.66 -22.93 -22.15
CA ILE A 5 -13.31 -22.38 -21.89
C ILE A 5 -13.39 -20.92 -21.43
N VAL A 6 -14.21 -20.11 -22.09
CA VAL A 6 -14.41 -18.69 -21.76
C VAL A 6 -14.94 -18.48 -20.33
N PRO A 7 -15.99 -19.17 -19.87
CA PRO A 7 -16.45 -18.99 -18.49
C PRO A 7 -15.44 -19.50 -17.45
N LEU A 8 -14.68 -20.55 -17.75
CA LEU A 8 -13.64 -21.02 -16.84
C LEU A 8 -12.49 -20.01 -16.70
N THR A 9 -12.03 -19.43 -17.82
CA THR A 9 -10.98 -18.40 -17.78
C THR A 9 -11.43 -17.16 -17.02
N ASP A 10 -12.70 -16.75 -17.18
CA ASP A 10 -13.27 -15.61 -16.46
C ASP A 10 -13.32 -15.87 -14.95
N VAL A 11 -13.75 -17.07 -14.54
CA VAL A 11 -13.77 -17.47 -13.12
C VAL A 11 -12.36 -17.51 -12.52
N VAL A 12 -11.38 -18.05 -13.25
CA VAL A 12 -9.99 -18.11 -12.79
C VAL A 12 -9.41 -16.70 -12.64
N VAL A 13 -9.57 -15.83 -13.64
CA VAL A 13 -9.07 -14.45 -13.57
C VAL A 13 -9.78 -13.66 -12.48
N PHE A 14 -11.10 -13.82 -12.34
CA PHE A 14 -11.85 -13.24 -11.23
C PHE A 14 -11.27 -13.65 -9.88
N GLY A 15 -11.04 -14.95 -9.67
CA GLY A 15 -10.41 -15.46 -8.45
C GLY A 15 -9.01 -14.89 -8.21
N LEU A 16 -8.18 -14.77 -9.26
CA LEU A 16 -6.84 -14.17 -9.16
C LEU A 16 -6.91 -12.69 -8.77
N LEU A 17 -7.86 -11.92 -9.30
CA LEU A 17 -8.07 -10.52 -8.94
C LEU A 17 -8.55 -10.36 -7.50
N LEU A 18 -9.41 -11.26 -7.00
CA LEU A 18 -9.78 -11.30 -5.59
C LEU A 18 -8.58 -11.61 -4.69
N VAL A 19 -7.74 -12.58 -5.08
CA VAL A 19 -6.50 -12.89 -4.36
C VAL A 19 -5.58 -11.67 -4.34
N LEU A 20 -5.42 -10.96 -5.47
CA LEU A 20 -4.63 -9.73 -5.52
C LEU A 20 -5.17 -8.64 -4.59
N GLY A 21 -6.49 -8.41 -4.59
CA GLY A 21 -7.15 -7.49 -3.66
C GLY A 21 -6.96 -7.90 -2.20
N GLY A 22 -7.03 -9.21 -1.90
CA GLY A 22 -6.79 -9.75 -0.57
C GLY A 22 -5.34 -9.57 -0.11
N ASN A 23 -4.37 -9.71 -1.02
CA ASN A 23 -2.96 -9.40 -0.74
C ASN A 23 -2.76 -7.91 -0.44
N LEU A 24 -3.44 -7.02 -1.16
CA LEU A 24 -3.44 -5.59 -0.86
C LEU A 24 -4.09 -5.29 0.50
N GLY A 25 -5.16 -6.00 0.85
CA GLY A 25 -5.75 -5.96 2.20
C GLY A 25 -4.81 -6.48 3.29
N SER A 26 -4.05 -7.53 3.02
CA SER A 26 -3.04 -8.05 3.97
C SER A 26 -1.91 -7.05 4.16
N PHE A 27 -1.42 -6.44 3.07
CA PHE A 27 -0.46 -5.35 3.14
C PHE A 27 -1.02 -4.13 3.88
N LEU A 28 -2.32 -3.82 3.70
CA LEU A 28 -2.99 -2.74 4.40
C LEU A 28 -2.89 -2.89 5.92
N ASN A 29 -3.00 -4.11 6.47
CA ASN A 29 -2.81 -4.34 7.90
C ASN A 29 -1.41 -3.89 8.38
N VAL A 30 -0.37 -4.13 7.56
CA VAL A 30 1.00 -3.66 7.85
C VAL A 30 1.07 -2.14 7.82
N VAL A 31 0.48 -1.50 6.81
CA VAL A 31 0.48 -0.03 6.68
C VAL A 31 -0.28 0.62 7.83
N VAL A 32 -1.48 0.13 8.16
CA VAL A 32 -2.31 0.63 9.27
C VAL A 32 -1.56 0.56 10.59
N HIS A 33 -0.83 -0.53 10.84
CA HIS A 33 -0.06 -0.68 12.06
C HIS A 33 1.15 0.25 12.13
N ARG A 34 1.95 0.31 11.06
CA ARG A 34 3.29 0.94 11.08
C ARG A 34 3.27 2.42 10.75
N LEU A 35 2.40 2.84 9.85
CA LEU A 35 2.39 4.20 9.31
C LEU A 35 2.13 5.26 10.40
N PRO A 36 1.13 5.12 11.30
CA PRO A 36 0.93 6.09 12.39
C PRO A 36 2.07 6.09 13.41
N ARG A 37 2.80 4.99 13.55
CA ARG A 37 3.93 4.81 14.48
C ARG A 37 5.26 5.31 13.92
N GLY A 38 5.30 5.76 12.66
CA GLY A 38 6.54 6.16 11.99
C GLY A 38 7.50 5.00 11.73
N GLU A 39 7.02 3.76 11.82
CA GLU A 39 7.81 2.57 11.55
C GLU A 39 7.97 2.32 10.04
N SER A 40 9.02 1.60 9.67
CA SER A 40 9.23 1.24 8.26
C SER A 40 8.16 0.28 7.77
N VAL A 41 7.40 0.69 6.76
CA VAL A 41 6.43 -0.18 6.05
C VAL A 41 7.15 -1.25 5.21
N VAL A 42 8.42 -1.03 4.85
CA VAL A 42 9.19 -1.87 3.93
C VAL A 42 10.05 -2.91 4.67
N HIS A 43 10.53 -2.58 5.86
CA HIS A 43 11.45 -3.43 6.62
C HIS A 43 10.74 -4.12 7.79
N GLY A 44 11.06 -5.39 8.03
CA GLY A 44 10.45 -6.23 9.06
C GLY A 44 9.28 -7.04 8.51
N GLY A 45 9.41 -8.36 8.47
CA GLY A 45 8.35 -9.27 8.01
C GLY A 45 7.19 -9.40 9.00
N SER A 46 6.13 -10.10 8.59
CA SER A 46 5.02 -10.47 9.47
C SER A 46 5.51 -11.43 10.56
N HIS A 47 5.15 -11.13 11.81
CA HIS A 47 5.52 -11.93 12.96
C HIS A 47 4.34 -12.07 13.93
N CYS A 48 4.32 -13.14 14.71
CA CYS A 48 3.30 -13.32 15.73
C CYS A 48 3.45 -12.23 16.82
N PRO A 49 2.36 -11.56 17.24
CA PRO A 49 2.44 -10.55 18.29
C PRO A 49 2.79 -11.13 19.68
N SER A 50 2.57 -12.44 19.89
CA SER A 50 2.85 -13.11 21.17
C SER A 50 4.26 -13.69 21.23
N CYS A 51 4.61 -14.63 20.34
CA CYS A 51 5.92 -15.29 20.40
C CYS A 51 6.98 -14.66 19.50
N ARG A 52 6.61 -13.67 18.67
CA ARG A 52 7.49 -13.01 17.68
C ARG A 52 8.11 -13.96 16.64
N SER A 53 7.61 -15.19 16.53
CA SER A 53 8.02 -16.08 15.44
C SER A 53 7.62 -15.49 14.09
N ALA A 54 8.48 -15.68 13.09
CA ALA A 54 8.21 -15.24 11.73
C ALA A 54 7.06 -16.07 11.14
N ILE A 55 6.07 -15.40 10.54
CA ILE A 55 4.94 -16.09 9.91
C ILE A 55 5.42 -16.72 8.60
N ARG A 56 5.14 -18.03 8.44
CA ARG A 56 5.50 -18.78 7.23
C ARG A 56 4.68 -18.27 6.05
N TRP A 57 5.25 -18.32 4.84
CA TRP A 57 4.60 -17.75 3.65
C TRP A 57 3.21 -18.35 3.35
N HIS A 58 3.00 -19.64 3.64
CA HIS A 58 1.71 -20.31 3.44
C HIS A 58 0.68 -20.01 4.54
N ASP A 59 1.15 -19.63 5.74
CA ASP A 59 0.29 -19.16 6.83
C ASP A 59 -0.13 -17.69 6.60
N ASN A 60 0.54 -16.99 5.67
CA ASN A 60 0.26 -15.61 5.28
C ASN A 60 -0.58 -15.50 4.00
N VAL A 61 -1.23 -16.58 3.56
CA VAL A 61 -2.18 -16.53 2.44
C VAL A 61 -3.45 -15.81 2.93
N PRO A 62 -3.88 -14.70 2.27
CA PRO A 62 -4.98 -13.88 2.76
C PRO A 62 -6.25 -14.69 3.03
N VAL A 63 -6.86 -14.48 4.20
CA VAL A 63 -8.05 -15.16 4.76
C VAL A 63 -7.83 -16.65 5.04
N LEU A 64 -7.29 -17.40 4.08
CA LEU A 64 -7.11 -18.84 4.14
C LEU A 64 -6.13 -19.27 5.24
N GLY A 65 -5.01 -18.57 5.40
CA GLY A 65 -4.02 -18.89 6.43
C GLY A 65 -4.64 -18.86 7.84
N TRP A 66 -5.46 -17.85 8.11
CA TRP A 66 -6.18 -17.71 9.38
C TRP A 66 -7.24 -18.81 9.56
N LEU A 67 -8.02 -19.10 8.52
CA LEU A 67 -9.06 -20.15 8.56
C LEU A 67 -8.45 -21.54 8.81
N LEU A 68 -7.38 -21.88 8.10
CA LEU A 68 -6.70 -23.19 8.23
C LEU A 68 -6.03 -23.37 9.60
N LEU A 69 -5.60 -22.28 10.23
CA LEU A 69 -5.04 -22.29 11.58
C LEU A 69 -6.10 -22.15 12.69
N GLY A 70 -7.39 -22.03 12.34
CA GLY A 70 -8.46 -21.81 13.32
C GLY A 70 -8.27 -20.52 14.13
N GLY A 71 -7.67 -19.50 13.51
CA GLY A 71 -7.37 -18.22 14.15
C GLY A 71 -6.30 -18.28 15.23
N ARG A 72 -5.40 -19.26 15.20
CA ARG A 72 -4.33 -19.43 16.21
C ARG A 72 -2.94 -19.40 15.57
N CYS A 73 -1.95 -18.91 16.31
CA CYS A 73 -0.56 -19.01 15.89
C CYS A 73 -0.13 -20.50 15.86
N ARG A 74 0.54 -20.91 14.78
CA ARG A 74 1.06 -22.27 14.64
C ARG A 74 2.07 -22.65 15.72
N ASP A 75 2.93 -21.71 16.13
CA ASP A 75 4.04 -22.03 17.02
C ASP A 75 3.65 -21.90 18.51
N CYS A 76 2.85 -20.89 18.89
CA CYS A 76 2.50 -20.66 20.30
C CYS A 76 1.00 -20.85 20.64
N GLY A 77 0.14 -21.12 19.66
CA GLY A 77 -1.30 -21.33 19.89
C GLY A 77 -2.09 -20.07 20.29
N ALA A 78 -1.43 -18.91 20.40
CA ALA A 78 -2.08 -17.65 20.75
C ALA A 78 -3.14 -17.25 19.70
N MET A 79 -4.26 -16.68 20.14
CA MET A 79 -5.32 -16.24 19.24
C MET A 79 -4.87 -15.03 18.41
N ILE A 80 -5.12 -15.10 17.11
CA ILE A 80 -4.92 -14.02 16.14
C ILE A 80 -6.27 -13.37 15.90
N ALA A 81 -6.36 -12.05 16.13
CA ALA A 81 -7.62 -11.32 16.03
C ALA A 81 -8.29 -11.48 14.65
N ALA A 82 -9.62 -11.69 14.64
CA ALA A 82 -10.41 -11.81 13.41
C ALA A 82 -10.43 -10.53 12.55
N ARG A 83 -9.97 -9.40 13.10
CA ARG A 83 -9.79 -8.16 12.35
C ARG A 83 -8.84 -8.32 11.16
N TYR A 84 -7.74 -9.06 11.31
CA TYR A 84 -6.76 -9.23 10.24
C TYR A 84 -7.36 -9.89 8.98
N PRO A 85 -7.99 -11.09 9.07
CA PRO A 85 -8.63 -11.71 7.91
C PRO A 85 -9.86 -10.92 7.42
N LEU A 86 -10.53 -10.15 8.29
CA LEU A 86 -11.63 -9.29 7.86
C LEU A 86 -11.14 -8.18 6.93
N VAL A 87 -10.04 -7.50 7.26
CA VAL A 87 -9.43 -6.46 6.41
C VAL A 87 -8.95 -7.06 5.08
N GLU A 88 -8.42 -8.28 5.10
CA GLU A 88 -8.04 -9.02 3.89
C GLU A 88 -9.26 -9.32 3.00
N ALA A 89 -10.36 -9.80 3.58
CA ALA A 89 -11.60 -10.07 2.86
C ALA A 89 -12.19 -8.79 2.26
N VAL A 90 -12.20 -7.69 3.02
CA VAL A 90 -12.65 -6.37 2.54
C VAL A 90 -11.76 -5.89 1.39
N GLY A 91 -10.44 -6.06 1.48
CA GLY A 91 -9.52 -5.76 0.38
C GLY A 91 -9.79 -6.60 -0.87
N ALA A 92 -10.03 -7.91 -0.71
CA ALA A 92 -10.38 -8.81 -1.81
C ALA A 92 -11.68 -8.36 -2.51
N ILE A 93 -12.72 -8.06 -1.73
CA ILE A 93 -14.03 -7.67 -2.27
C ILE A 93 -13.98 -6.30 -2.92
N LEU A 94 -13.44 -5.28 -2.23
CA LEU A 94 -13.50 -3.91 -2.73
C LEU A 94 -12.44 -3.68 -3.82
N ILE A 95 -11.17 -3.93 -3.54
CA ILE A 95 -10.11 -3.66 -4.52
C ILE A 95 -10.15 -4.71 -5.64
N GLY A 96 -10.17 -5.99 -5.26
CA GLY A 96 -10.19 -7.09 -6.23
C GLY A 96 -11.50 -7.15 -7.01
N GLY A 97 -12.64 -6.98 -6.34
CA GLY A 97 -13.95 -7.00 -7.00
C GLY A 97 -14.19 -5.81 -7.92
N VAL A 98 -13.76 -4.59 -7.56
CA VAL A 98 -13.85 -3.44 -8.48
C VAL A 98 -12.92 -3.63 -9.68
N ALA A 99 -11.68 -4.06 -9.46
CA ALA A 99 -10.76 -4.36 -10.56
C ALA A 99 -11.33 -5.45 -11.50
N ALA A 100 -11.96 -6.48 -10.94
CA ALA A 100 -12.61 -7.54 -11.73
C ALA A 100 -13.82 -7.00 -12.52
N ALA A 101 -14.66 -6.19 -11.89
CA ALA A 101 -15.80 -5.57 -12.55
C ALA A 101 -15.38 -4.69 -13.73
N GLU A 102 -14.29 -3.94 -13.59
CA GLU A 102 -13.78 -3.06 -14.64
C GLU A 102 -13.09 -3.84 -15.76
N LEU A 103 -12.14 -4.72 -15.40
CA LEU A 103 -11.30 -5.42 -16.37
C LEU A 103 -12.08 -6.51 -17.14
N LEU A 104 -12.91 -7.30 -16.45
CA LEU A 104 -13.67 -8.39 -17.09
C LEU A 104 -14.86 -7.86 -17.88
N SER A 105 -15.43 -6.70 -17.51
CA SER A 105 -16.48 -6.08 -18.32
C SER A 105 -15.95 -5.37 -19.58
N GLY A 106 -14.63 -5.27 -19.75
CA GLY A 106 -14.01 -4.48 -20.82
C GLY A 106 -14.31 -2.98 -20.67
N GLY A 107 -14.43 -2.50 -19.43
CA GLY A 107 -14.75 -1.11 -19.10
C GLY A 107 -16.21 -0.71 -19.28
N ARG A 108 -17.15 -1.65 -19.49
CA ARG A 108 -18.60 -1.33 -19.60
C ARG A 108 -19.20 -0.78 -18.31
N THR A 109 -18.58 -1.04 -17.17
CA THR A 109 -18.98 -0.50 -15.87
C THR A 109 -18.52 0.95 -15.67
N LEU A 110 -17.65 1.47 -16.53
CA LEU A 110 -17.11 2.82 -16.42
C LEU A 110 -17.93 3.82 -17.25
N PRO A 111 -18.20 5.03 -16.73
CA PRO A 111 -18.89 6.07 -17.49
C PRO A 111 -17.99 6.67 -18.59
N GLY A 112 -18.61 7.14 -19.68
CA GLY A 112 -17.95 7.92 -20.74
C GLY A 112 -17.62 7.13 -22.02
N ALA A 113 -17.58 7.84 -23.16
CA ALA A 113 -17.37 7.25 -24.49
C ALA A 113 -15.97 6.65 -24.71
N ALA A 114 -15.00 6.98 -23.84
CA ALA A 114 -13.67 6.36 -23.85
C ALA A 114 -13.69 4.90 -23.34
N PHE A 115 -14.77 4.50 -22.67
CA PHE A 115 -14.93 3.19 -22.06
C PHE A 115 -16.15 2.45 -22.64
N GLY A 116 -16.19 1.12 -22.50
CA GLY A 116 -17.32 0.29 -22.98
C GLY A 116 -17.24 -0.18 -24.43
N GLY A 117 -16.24 0.27 -25.20
CA GLY A 117 -15.92 -0.28 -26.54
C GLY A 117 -15.16 -1.61 -26.49
N GLY A 118 -14.58 -1.96 -25.34
CA GLY A 118 -13.80 -3.17 -25.16
C GLY A 118 -14.64 -4.45 -25.21
N ARG A 119 -14.08 -5.52 -25.79
CA ARG A 119 -14.69 -6.86 -25.69
C ARG A 119 -14.61 -7.33 -24.22
N PRO A 120 -15.71 -7.83 -23.62
CA PRO A 120 -15.67 -8.36 -22.27
C PRO A 120 -14.98 -9.72 -22.26
N GLY A 121 -14.57 -10.17 -21.08
CA GLY A 121 -13.96 -11.47 -20.85
C GLY A 121 -12.47 -11.40 -20.53
N ALA A 122 -12.02 -12.42 -19.81
CA ALA A 122 -10.62 -12.64 -19.48
C ALA A 122 -9.76 -12.86 -20.72
N ASP A 123 -10.33 -13.41 -21.80
CA ASP A 123 -9.64 -13.57 -23.09
C ASP A 123 -9.15 -12.23 -23.63
N ASN A 124 -9.98 -11.18 -23.57
CA ASN A 124 -9.58 -9.85 -23.99
C ASN A 124 -8.49 -9.27 -23.08
N LEU A 125 -8.65 -9.38 -21.76
CA LEU A 125 -7.66 -8.90 -20.80
C LEU A 125 -6.29 -9.58 -20.98
N LEU A 126 -6.26 -10.89 -21.17
CA LEU A 126 -5.02 -11.67 -21.23
C LEU A 126 -4.35 -11.59 -22.60
N LEU A 127 -5.11 -11.59 -23.70
CA LEU A 127 -4.56 -11.63 -25.05
C LEU A 127 -4.35 -10.24 -25.64
N ARG A 128 -5.11 -9.24 -25.19
CA ARG A 128 -5.10 -7.86 -25.68
C ARG A 128 -5.30 -6.88 -24.51
N PRO A 129 -4.36 -6.83 -23.56
CA PRO A 129 -4.49 -5.95 -22.40
C PRO A 129 -4.61 -4.50 -22.86
N ASP A 130 -5.73 -3.86 -22.50
CA ASP A 130 -5.93 -2.43 -22.72
C ASP A 130 -5.19 -1.66 -21.62
N PRO A 131 -4.10 -0.93 -21.94
CA PRO A 131 -3.30 -0.24 -20.95
C PRO A 131 -4.07 0.88 -20.24
N LEU A 132 -5.05 1.50 -20.92
CA LEU A 132 -5.88 2.53 -20.30
C LEU A 132 -6.79 1.92 -19.24
N LEU A 133 -7.47 0.82 -19.56
CA LEU A 133 -8.36 0.13 -18.63
C LEU A 133 -7.61 -0.42 -17.41
N ILE A 134 -6.41 -0.98 -17.63
CA ILE A 134 -5.53 -1.42 -16.54
C ILE A 134 -5.12 -0.23 -15.67
N ALA A 135 -4.74 0.89 -16.26
CA ALA A 135 -4.33 2.07 -15.50
C ALA A 135 -5.48 2.70 -14.70
N VAL A 136 -6.72 2.69 -15.23
CA VAL A 136 -7.92 3.09 -14.48
C VAL A 136 -8.18 2.15 -13.30
N ALA A 137 -8.11 0.83 -13.52
CA ALA A 137 -8.28 -0.14 -12.44
C ALA A 137 -7.23 0.01 -11.33
N LEU A 138 -5.98 0.32 -11.70
CA LEU A 138 -4.92 0.64 -10.73
C LEU A 138 -5.19 1.95 -9.97
N LEU A 139 -5.70 2.98 -10.64
CA LEU A 139 -6.06 4.26 -10.03
C LEU A 139 -7.22 4.09 -9.04
N HIS A 140 -8.25 3.31 -9.38
CA HIS A 140 -9.34 2.99 -8.47
C HIS A 140 -8.89 2.09 -7.32
N GLY A 141 -8.02 1.12 -7.58
CA GLY A 141 -7.37 0.33 -6.53
C GLY A 141 -6.57 1.20 -5.56
N TRP A 142 -5.83 2.18 -6.06
CA TRP A 142 -5.11 3.17 -5.27
C TRP A 142 -6.04 4.04 -4.41
N LEU A 143 -7.15 4.51 -5.00
CA LEU A 143 -8.19 5.26 -4.28
C LEU A 143 -8.77 4.42 -3.13
N LEU A 144 -9.25 3.21 -3.44
CA LEU A 144 -9.84 2.30 -2.47
C LEU A 144 -8.86 1.91 -1.36
N PHE A 145 -7.60 1.65 -1.71
CA PHE A 145 -6.55 1.37 -0.72
C PHE A 145 -6.39 2.52 0.28
N ASN A 146 -6.36 3.77 -0.18
CA ASN A 146 -6.22 4.93 0.70
C ASN A 146 -7.48 5.22 1.52
N LEU A 147 -8.67 4.97 0.97
CA LEU A 147 -9.94 5.07 1.72
C LEU A 147 -9.99 4.02 2.83
N LEU A 148 -9.61 2.78 2.54
CA LEU A 148 -9.55 1.71 3.52
C LEU A 148 -8.47 1.95 4.58
N LEU A 149 -7.30 2.46 4.19
CA LEU A 149 -6.25 2.86 5.12
C LEU A 149 -6.76 3.91 6.09
N GLY A 150 -7.37 4.97 5.57
CA GLY A 150 -7.94 6.03 6.39
C GLY A 150 -8.99 5.52 7.37
N ALA A 151 -9.92 4.70 6.88
CA ALA A 151 -10.96 4.09 7.72
C ALA A 151 -10.38 3.18 8.80
N ALA A 152 -9.39 2.36 8.47
CA ALA A 152 -8.79 1.41 9.41
C ALA A 152 -7.90 2.09 10.46
N VAL A 153 -7.17 3.15 10.09
CA VAL A 153 -6.35 3.97 11.02
C VAL A 153 -7.26 4.73 11.99
N GLU A 154 -8.35 5.33 11.52
CA GLU A 154 -9.31 5.99 12.40
C GLU A 154 -10.07 5.01 13.29
N ALA A 155 -10.36 3.81 12.80
CA ALA A 155 -10.93 2.73 13.64
C ALA A 155 -9.99 2.32 14.78
N ASP A 156 -8.67 2.54 14.65
CA ASP A 156 -7.69 2.36 15.72
C ASP A 156 -7.55 3.57 16.66
N GLY A 157 -8.36 4.61 16.48
CA GLY A 157 -8.21 5.87 17.20
C GLY A 157 -6.93 6.62 16.85
N GLN A 158 -6.29 6.25 15.73
CA GLN A 158 -5.07 6.89 15.23
C GLN A 158 -5.41 7.90 14.12
N VAL A 159 -4.43 8.76 13.81
CA VAL A 159 -4.56 9.78 12.77
C VAL A 159 -3.65 9.42 11.61
N VAL A 160 -4.15 9.57 10.37
CA VAL A 160 -3.33 9.34 9.19
C VAL A 160 -2.23 10.42 9.12
N PRO A 161 -0.94 10.06 9.03
CA PRO A 161 0.12 11.06 8.97
C PRO A 161 0.02 11.95 7.73
N THR A 162 0.09 13.27 7.93
CA THR A 162 -0.01 14.26 6.84
C THR A 162 1.03 14.07 5.73
N ARG A 163 2.19 13.48 6.04
CA ARG A 163 3.21 13.13 5.04
C ARG A 163 2.66 12.12 4.03
N TRP A 164 2.03 11.04 4.51
CA TRP A 164 1.38 10.06 3.65
C TRP A 164 0.25 10.68 2.85
N SER A 165 -0.61 11.48 3.49
CA SER A 165 -1.72 12.14 2.81
C SER A 165 -1.27 13.01 1.64
N ARG A 166 -0.18 13.77 1.81
CA ARG A 166 0.41 14.59 0.74
C ARG A 166 1.01 13.75 -0.38
N VAL A 167 1.74 12.68 -0.05
CA VAL A 167 2.30 11.77 -1.05
C VAL A 167 1.17 11.12 -1.85
N ALA A 168 0.13 10.65 -1.18
CA ALA A 168 -0.95 9.95 -1.85
C ALA A 168 -1.78 10.86 -2.76
N LEU A 169 -2.04 12.08 -2.30
CA LEU A 169 -2.67 13.10 -3.12
C LEU A 169 -1.78 13.51 -4.29
N GLY A 170 -0.48 13.69 -4.06
CA GLY A 170 0.48 14.07 -5.09
C GLY A 170 0.62 13.03 -6.20
N ILE A 171 0.69 11.73 -5.85
CA ILE A 171 0.67 10.62 -6.81
C ILE A 171 -0.63 10.65 -7.63
N THR A 172 -1.76 10.85 -6.96
CA THR A 172 -3.08 10.88 -7.62
C THR A 172 -3.17 12.04 -8.62
N VAL A 173 -2.86 13.27 -8.17
CA VAL A 173 -2.89 14.47 -9.02
C VAL A 173 -1.88 14.36 -10.17
N GLY A 174 -0.68 13.86 -9.89
CA GLY A 174 0.34 13.64 -10.92
C GLY A 174 -0.10 12.63 -11.97
N ALA A 175 -0.71 11.51 -11.57
CA ALA A 175 -1.21 10.49 -12.49
C ALA A 175 -2.32 11.02 -13.40
N VAL A 176 -3.35 11.66 -12.83
CA VAL A 176 -4.49 12.18 -13.63
C VAL A 176 -4.11 13.40 -14.47
N THR A 177 -3.09 14.17 -14.07
CA THR A 177 -2.53 15.25 -14.89
C THR A 177 -1.69 14.68 -16.02
N GLY A 178 -0.81 13.71 -15.75
CA GLY A 178 0.05 13.11 -16.78
C GLY A 178 -0.71 12.29 -17.82
N TRP A 179 -1.85 11.72 -17.44
CA TRP A 179 -2.70 10.92 -18.32
C TRP A 179 -4.18 11.22 -18.04
N SER A 180 -4.68 12.34 -18.56
CA SER A 180 -6.05 12.80 -18.30
C SER A 180 -7.15 11.87 -18.80
N ALA A 181 -6.84 10.94 -19.70
CA ALA A 181 -7.74 9.87 -20.10
C ALA A 181 -8.08 8.88 -18.96
N LEU A 182 -7.32 8.88 -17.86
CA LEU A 182 -7.61 8.07 -16.66
C LEU A 182 -8.89 8.50 -15.93
N LEU A 183 -9.38 9.71 -16.18
CA LEU A 183 -10.55 10.23 -15.47
C LEU A 183 -11.84 9.69 -16.13
N PRO A 184 -12.64 8.87 -15.42
CA PRO A 184 -13.87 8.30 -15.97
C PRO A 184 -15.02 9.33 -16.13
N VAL A 185 -14.81 10.59 -15.74
CA VAL A 185 -15.90 11.57 -15.67
C VAL A 185 -16.31 12.06 -17.07
N GLY A 186 -17.50 11.63 -17.49
CA GLY A 186 -18.37 12.30 -18.45
C GLY A 186 -19.78 12.43 -17.87
N VAL A 187 -20.11 13.58 -17.28
CA VAL A 187 -21.47 13.88 -16.81
C VAL A 187 -22.04 14.99 -17.68
N GLY A 188 -22.55 14.67 -18.88
CA GLY A 188 -23.48 15.50 -19.68
C GLY A 188 -23.13 16.97 -19.99
N ILE A 189 -22.04 17.49 -19.46
CA ILE A 189 -21.50 18.82 -19.69
C ILE A 189 -20.30 18.53 -20.58
N GLU A 190 -20.49 18.73 -21.88
CA GLU A 190 -19.36 18.94 -22.77
C GLU A 190 -18.54 20.06 -22.12
N PHE A 191 -17.40 19.70 -21.52
CA PHE A 191 -16.55 20.69 -20.88
C PHE A 191 -16.23 21.76 -21.93
N PRO A 192 -16.36 23.05 -21.59
CA PRO A 192 -16.10 24.10 -22.56
C PRO A 192 -14.66 23.94 -23.07
N ALA A 193 -14.48 24.15 -24.38
CA ALA A 193 -13.27 23.78 -25.12
C ALA A 193 -11.93 24.30 -24.54
N TRP A 194 -11.96 25.30 -23.65
CA TRP A 194 -10.79 25.85 -22.96
C TRP A 194 -10.21 24.96 -21.84
N ILE A 195 -10.92 23.90 -21.41
CA ILE A 195 -10.38 22.89 -20.50
C ILE A 195 -9.51 21.85 -21.23
N GLY A 196 -9.48 21.88 -22.57
CA GLY A 196 -8.46 21.21 -23.38
C GLY A 196 -8.54 19.68 -23.42
N VAL A 197 -7.72 19.11 -24.30
CA VAL A 197 -7.42 17.68 -24.40
C VAL A 197 -5.94 17.56 -24.11
N GLY A 198 -5.59 17.13 -22.90
CA GLY A 198 -4.21 17.20 -22.44
C GLY A 198 -4.09 17.22 -20.92
N PRO A 199 -2.89 17.49 -20.39
CA PRO A 199 -2.63 17.54 -18.95
C PRO A 199 -3.41 18.63 -18.22
N GLU A 200 -3.71 19.74 -18.90
CA GLU A 200 -4.50 20.86 -18.36
C GLU A 200 -5.91 20.43 -17.93
N ARG A 201 -6.55 19.53 -18.68
CA ARG A 201 -7.85 18.92 -18.31
C ARG A 201 -7.75 18.11 -17.04
N GLY A 202 -6.72 17.27 -16.96
CA GLY A 202 -6.48 16.39 -15.82
C GLY A 202 -6.24 17.21 -14.55
N LEU A 203 -5.38 18.21 -14.66
CA LEU A 203 -5.06 19.13 -13.56
C LEU A 203 -6.30 19.93 -13.11
N SER A 204 -7.07 20.49 -14.04
CA SER A 204 -8.24 21.32 -13.68
C SER A 204 -9.31 20.49 -12.95
N ILE A 205 -9.64 19.30 -13.47
CA ILE A 205 -10.62 18.41 -12.84
C ILE A 205 -10.12 17.98 -11.45
N ALA A 206 -8.86 17.58 -11.35
CA ALA A 206 -8.27 17.17 -10.09
C ALA A 206 -8.27 18.31 -9.07
N MET A 207 -7.85 19.52 -9.44
CA MET A 207 -7.79 20.67 -8.54
C MET A 207 -9.18 21.09 -8.05
N VAL A 208 -10.18 21.15 -8.94
CA VAL A 208 -11.57 21.45 -8.56
C VAL A 208 -12.11 20.37 -7.62
N GLY A 209 -11.86 19.10 -7.94
CA GLY A 209 -12.27 17.97 -7.10
C GLY A 209 -11.61 17.99 -5.72
N VAL A 210 -10.30 18.23 -5.66
CA VAL A 210 -9.55 18.34 -4.40
C VAL A 210 -10.02 19.51 -3.56
N ALA A 211 -10.22 20.69 -4.17
CA ALA A 211 -10.72 21.87 -3.48
C ALA A 211 -12.12 21.62 -2.91
N CYS A 212 -13.02 21.04 -3.70
CA CYS A 212 -14.36 20.67 -3.26
C CYS A 212 -14.31 19.67 -2.10
N GLY A 213 -13.53 18.59 -2.23
CA GLY A 213 -13.36 17.59 -1.18
C GLY A 213 -12.78 18.16 0.12
N ALA A 214 -11.80 19.06 0.03
CA ALA A 214 -11.22 19.75 1.18
C ALA A 214 -12.23 20.65 1.90
N LEU A 215 -13.05 21.39 1.15
CA LEU A 215 -14.11 22.25 1.68
C LEU A 215 -15.23 21.45 2.34
N LEU A 216 -15.70 20.37 1.69
CA LEU A 216 -16.74 19.49 2.22
C LEU A 216 -16.27 18.75 3.47
N GLY A 217 -15.01 18.35 3.52
CA GLY A 217 -14.42 17.64 4.66
C GLY A 217 -13.90 18.56 5.78
N ARG A 218 -14.08 19.89 5.72
CA ARG A 218 -13.46 20.84 6.67
C ARG A 218 -13.80 20.58 8.15
N SER A 219 -15.00 20.08 8.41
CA SER A 219 -15.52 19.75 9.75
C SER A 219 -15.48 18.26 10.06
N SER A 220 -14.87 17.46 9.18
CA SER A 220 -14.75 16.01 9.34
C SER A 220 -13.39 15.61 9.89
N SER A 221 -13.23 14.34 10.21
CA SER A 221 -11.93 13.77 10.59
C SER A 221 -10.91 13.88 9.46
N SER A 222 -9.62 13.77 9.82
CA SER A 222 -8.53 13.93 8.85
C SER A 222 -8.59 12.91 7.70
N ALA A 223 -8.97 11.65 7.98
CA ALA A 223 -9.06 10.62 6.96
C ALA A 223 -10.30 10.81 6.09
N VAL A 224 -11.43 11.24 6.65
CA VAL A 224 -12.63 11.58 5.86
C VAL A 224 -12.33 12.75 4.92
N ARG A 225 -11.70 13.82 5.42
CA ARG A 225 -11.33 14.96 4.58
C ARG A 225 -10.37 14.54 3.46
N GLN A 226 -9.35 13.75 3.78
CA GLN A 226 -8.43 13.21 2.77
C GLN A 226 -9.16 12.31 1.76
N GLY A 227 -10.06 11.46 2.23
CA GLY A 227 -10.85 10.58 1.38
C GLY A 227 -11.70 11.37 0.39
N LEU A 228 -12.38 12.43 0.83
CA LEU A 228 -13.13 13.33 -0.03
C LEU A 228 -12.24 14.05 -1.06
N MET A 229 -11.03 14.45 -0.67
CA MET A 229 -10.06 15.03 -1.61
C MET A 229 -9.63 14.04 -2.68
N LEU A 230 -9.34 12.78 -2.31
CA LEU A 230 -8.95 11.73 -3.25
C LEU A 230 -10.11 11.32 -4.18
N VAL A 231 -11.32 11.15 -3.62
CA VAL A 231 -12.55 10.91 -4.40
C VAL A 231 -12.76 12.06 -5.39
N GLY A 232 -12.63 13.30 -4.94
CA GLY A 232 -12.70 14.47 -5.82
C GLY A 232 -11.64 14.47 -6.92
N ALA A 233 -10.40 14.13 -6.60
CA ALA A 233 -9.30 14.09 -7.55
C ALA A 233 -9.48 13.03 -8.65
N VAL A 234 -10.06 11.87 -8.31
CA VAL A 234 -10.17 10.72 -9.21
C VAL A 234 -11.52 10.68 -9.94
N LEU A 235 -12.61 10.94 -9.21
CA LEU A 235 -13.99 10.78 -9.70
C LEU A 235 -14.71 12.12 -9.92
N GLY A 236 -14.02 13.24 -9.67
CA GLY A 236 -14.54 14.59 -9.82
C GLY A 236 -15.32 15.12 -8.62
N TRP A 237 -15.59 16.43 -8.62
CA TRP A 237 -16.23 17.13 -7.51
C TRP A 237 -17.63 16.61 -7.18
N GLN A 238 -18.41 16.17 -8.20
CA GLN A 238 -19.73 15.58 -7.98
C GLN A 238 -19.68 14.31 -7.13
N ALA A 239 -18.65 13.48 -7.31
CA ALA A 239 -18.46 12.27 -6.50
C ALA A 239 -18.07 12.62 -5.06
N ALA A 240 -17.24 13.65 -4.87
CA ALA A 240 -16.92 14.17 -3.54
C ALA A 240 -18.17 14.72 -2.83
N GLY A 241 -19.02 15.46 -3.54
CA GLY A 241 -20.32 15.93 -3.04
C GLY A 241 -21.24 14.79 -2.64
N GLY A 242 -21.42 13.79 -3.53
CA GLY A 242 -22.22 12.60 -3.25
C GLY A 242 -21.70 11.81 -2.04
N ALA A 243 -20.38 11.59 -1.95
CA ALA A 243 -19.77 10.92 -0.82
C ALA A 243 -19.97 11.70 0.50
N ALA A 244 -19.85 13.04 0.46
CA ALA A 244 -20.07 13.88 1.64
C ALA A 244 -21.53 13.82 2.14
N LEU A 245 -22.51 13.73 1.24
CA LEU A 245 -23.93 13.59 1.59
C LEU A 245 -24.25 12.26 2.29
N LEU A 246 -23.45 11.22 2.06
CA LEU A 246 -23.62 9.91 2.73
C LEU A 246 -23.05 9.90 4.15
N LEU A 247 -22.14 10.80 4.51
CA LEU A 247 -21.51 10.85 5.83
C LEU A 247 -22.52 10.94 7.00
N PRO A 248 -23.53 11.83 7.01
CA PRO A 248 -24.53 11.87 8.08
C PRO A 248 -25.35 10.58 8.17
N VAL A 249 -25.66 9.95 7.03
CA VAL A 249 -26.38 8.67 6.98
C VAL A 249 -25.53 7.57 7.62
N ILE A 250 -24.24 7.51 7.29
CA ILE A 250 -23.29 6.56 7.89
C ILE A 250 -23.17 6.82 9.40
N GLY A 251 -23.11 8.10 9.82
CA GLY A 251 -23.07 8.48 11.22
C GLY A 251 -24.31 8.01 11.99
N ALA A 252 -25.50 8.24 11.44
CA ALA A 252 -26.77 7.79 12.03
C ALA A 252 -26.88 6.26 12.10
N LEU A 253 -26.41 5.55 11.07
CA LEU A 253 -26.38 4.10 11.08
C LEU A 253 -25.41 3.55 12.14
N ARG A 254 -24.22 4.17 12.29
CA ARG A 254 -23.27 3.80 13.34
C ARG A 254 -23.84 4.03 14.73
N SER A 255 -24.51 5.16 14.97
CA SER A 255 -25.14 5.41 16.27
C SER A 255 -26.28 4.45 16.56
N LEU A 256 -27.08 4.10 15.55
CA LEU A 256 -28.13 3.09 15.68
C LEU A 256 -27.55 1.72 16.01
N LEU A 257 -26.53 1.28 15.28
CA LEU A 257 -25.86 -0.01 15.56
C LEU A 257 -25.23 -0.05 16.95
N ALA A 258 -24.59 1.05 17.37
CA ALA A 258 -24.05 1.17 18.73
C ALA A 258 -25.14 1.09 19.80
N SER A 259 -26.34 1.59 19.54
CA SER A 259 -27.48 1.47 20.47
C SER A 259 -28.06 0.05 20.58
N LEU A 260 -27.82 -0.80 19.57
CA LEU A 260 -28.30 -2.19 19.54
C LEU A 260 -27.34 -3.17 20.22
N ILE A 261 -26.08 -2.78 20.41
CA ILE A 261 -25.08 -3.59 21.12
C ILE A 261 -25.10 -3.14 22.58
N PRO A 262 -25.58 -3.97 23.53
CA PRO A 262 -25.50 -3.62 24.94
C PRO A 262 -24.03 -3.39 25.33
N PRO A 263 -23.75 -2.37 26.16
CA PRO A 263 -22.39 -2.12 26.63
C PRO A 263 -21.85 -3.40 27.30
N ASP A 264 -20.56 -3.69 27.07
CA ASP A 264 -19.93 -4.83 27.74
C ASP A 264 -20.18 -4.73 29.24
N PRO A 265 -20.56 -5.84 29.91
CA PRO A 265 -20.65 -5.85 31.36
C PRO A 265 -19.30 -5.37 31.92
N PRO A 266 -19.28 -4.58 33.00
CA PRO A 266 -18.04 -4.12 33.59
C PRO A 266 -17.13 -5.32 33.80
N VAL A 267 -15.95 -5.27 33.20
CA VAL A 267 -14.91 -6.27 33.47
C VAL A 267 -14.61 -6.12 34.95
N ASP A 268 -14.96 -7.13 35.75
CA ASP A 268 -14.53 -7.21 37.13
C ASP A 268 -13.00 -7.13 37.12
N THR A 269 -12.48 -5.94 37.42
CA THR A 269 -11.07 -5.75 37.72
C THR A 269 -10.74 -6.79 38.79
N PRO A 270 -9.82 -7.74 38.55
CA PRO A 270 -9.39 -8.62 39.61
C PRO A 270 -8.95 -7.73 40.77
N ALA A 271 -9.55 -7.97 41.95
CA ALA A 271 -9.27 -7.23 43.16
C ALA A 271 -7.76 -7.05 43.29
N ALA A 272 -7.35 -5.82 43.60
CA ALA A 272 -5.95 -5.47 43.80
C ALA A 272 -5.27 -6.59 44.63
N PRO A 273 -4.12 -7.12 44.20
CA PRO A 273 -3.40 -8.09 45.00
C PRO A 273 -3.16 -7.47 46.39
N GLY A 274 -3.67 -8.14 47.42
CA GLY A 274 -3.49 -7.71 48.81
C GLY A 274 -2.00 -7.53 49.14
N PRO A 275 -1.66 -6.67 50.09
CA PRO A 275 -0.26 -6.40 50.42
C PRO A 275 0.30 -7.59 51.20
N ALA A 276 1.10 -8.45 50.56
CA ALA A 276 2.25 -9.13 51.16
C ALA A 276 2.87 -10.15 50.20
N GLY A 277 4.15 -9.92 49.87
CA GLY A 277 5.00 -10.87 49.17
C GLY A 277 6.25 -10.16 48.67
N ALA A 278 7.21 -9.97 49.57
CA ALA A 278 8.46 -9.24 49.34
C ALA A 278 9.11 -9.58 47.99
N ILE A 279 9.29 -8.55 47.16
CA ILE A 279 10.14 -8.59 45.98
C ILE A 279 11.59 -8.65 46.50
N HIS A 280 12.28 -9.74 46.21
CA HIS A 280 13.73 -9.83 46.36
C HIS A 280 14.40 -8.73 45.52
N PRO A 281 15.34 -7.94 46.07
CA PRO A 281 16.08 -6.97 45.27
C PRO A 281 16.95 -7.71 44.25
N PHE A 282 16.84 -7.30 42.99
CA PHE A 282 17.78 -7.67 41.93
C PHE A 282 19.19 -7.25 42.36
N PRO A 283 20.22 -8.10 42.21
CA PRO A 283 21.58 -7.72 42.57
C PRO A 283 22.13 -6.68 41.60
N GLU A 284 22.41 -5.51 42.15
CA GLU A 284 23.25 -4.45 41.58
C GLU A 284 24.71 -4.90 41.64
N SER A 285 25.24 -5.37 40.51
CA SER A 285 26.66 -5.37 40.16
C SER A 285 26.69 -5.71 38.66
N ILE A 286 27.25 -4.89 37.77
CA ILE A 286 28.66 -4.56 37.68
C ILE A 286 28.79 -3.23 36.91
N GLN A 287 29.21 -2.17 37.59
CA GLN A 287 29.99 -1.08 37.00
C GLN A 287 31.12 -0.71 37.97
N SER A 288 32.32 -0.59 37.41
CA SER A 288 33.54 0.06 37.91
C SER A 288 34.23 -0.49 39.18
N GLU A 289 35.25 -1.33 38.95
CA GLU A 289 36.57 -1.24 39.59
C GLU A 289 37.58 -1.43 38.44
N GLY A 290 38.66 -0.70 38.26
CA GLY A 290 39.49 0.03 39.21
C GLY A 290 40.94 -0.24 38.78
N ALA A 291 41.69 0.82 38.51
CA ALA A 291 43.06 0.79 38.05
C ALA A 291 44.00 0.03 39.02
N SER A 292 45.03 -0.62 38.47
CA SER A 292 46.30 -0.88 39.16
C SER A 292 47.46 -0.86 38.15
N ASP A 293 48.39 0.07 38.40
CA ASP A 293 49.72 0.22 37.78
C ASP A 293 50.72 -0.83 38.36
N PRO A 294 52.05 -0.74 38.15
CA PRO A 294 52.82 -0.81 36.90
C PRO A 294 53.95 -1.88 37.00
N GLU A 295 54.53 -2.33 35.88
CA GLU A 295 55.84 -3.00 35.92
C GLU A 295 56.75 -2.62 34.74
N THR A 296 57.98 -2.29 35.13
CA THR A 296 59.17 -1.77 34.45
C THR A 296 59.82 -2.71 33.42
N ALA A 297 60.33 -2.13 32.31
CA ALA A 297 61.60 -2.48 31.65
C ALA A 297 61.93 -1.41 30.59
N THR A 298 62.81 -0.44 30.90
CA THR A 298 64.22 -0.30 30.46
C THR A 298 64.48 -0.18 28.94
N GLY A 299 65.17 0.90 28.52
CA GLY A 299 65.94 0.91 27.25
C GLY A 299 66.09 2.24 26.48
N SER A 300 66.97 3.12 26.97
CA SER A 300 67.99 3.93 26.23
C SER A 300 67.65 4.88 25.04
N THR A 301 68.00 6.16 25.27
CA THR A 301 68.81 7.13 24.47
C THR A 301 68.28 7.86 23.22
N ASP A 302 68.17 9.18 23.39
CA ASP A 302 68.77 10.28 22.59
C ASP A 302 68.06 10.91 21.36
N PRO A 303 68.33 12.21 21.04
CA PRO A 303 67.28 13.20 20.77
C PRO A 303 67.35 13.86 19.38
N GLU A 304 66.46 14.86 19.17
CA GLU A 304 66.54 15.95 18.18
C GLU A 304 65.99 15.71 16.75
N SER A 305 64.83 16.31 16.43
CA SER A 305 64.65 17.24 15.29
C SER A 305 63.20 17.76 15.20
N SER A 306 63.08 19.05 14.86
CA SER A 306 61.83 19.84 14.76
C SER A 306 61.23 19.77 13.33
N PRO A 307 60.14 20.49 12.97
CA PRO A 307 58.87 19.90 12.54
C PRO A 307 58.61 20.03 11.02
N ALA A 308 57.96 19.05 10.39
CA ALA A 308 57.54 19.13 8.99
C ALA A 308 56.02 18.97 8.84
N ALA A 309 55.45 19.90 8.09
CA ALA A 309 54.02 20.08 7.82
C ALA A 309 53.35 18.87 7.15
N HIS A 310 52.19 18.47 7.65
CA HIS A 310 51.27 17.56 6.95
C HIS A 310 50.46 18.35 5.89
N PRO A 311 50.38 17.88 4.64
CA PRO A 311 49.52 18.48 3.62
C PRO A 311 48.04 18.12 3.86
N ARG A 312 47.15 19.09 3.63
CA ARG A 312 45.69 18.90 3.68
C ARG A 312 45.27 17.84 2.66
N ALA A 313 44.51 16.84 3.11
CA ALA A 313 43.84 15.88 2.25
C ALA A 313 42.75 16.57 1.42
N GLU A 314 42.80 16.41 0.10
CA GLU A 314 41.72 16.75 -0.83
C GLU A 314 40.49 15.85 -0.60
N PRO A 315 39.26 16.37 -0.78
CA PRO A 315 38.05 15.57 -0.67
C PRO A 315 37.95 14.57 -1.82
N ALA A 316 37.86 13.29 -1.47
CA ALA A 316 37.69 12.18 -2.42
C ALA A 316 36.45 12.36 -3.30
N ALA A 317 36.63 12.16 -4.61
CA ALA A 317 35.55 12.17 -5.60
C ALA A 317 34.49 11.08 -5.29
N PRO A 318 33.19 11.36 -5.50
CA PRO A 318 32.12 10.40 -5.23
C PRO A 318 32.21 9.18 -6.17
N PRO A 319 31.89 7.98 -5.69
CA PRO A 319 32.05 6.75 -6.44
C PRO A 319 31.15 6.71 -7.69
N ALA A 320 31.70 6.22 -8.80
CA ALA A 320 31.12 6.14 -10.14
C ALA A 320 29.94 5.13 -10.28
N ILE A 321 29.02 5.11 -9.32
CA ILE A 321 27.91 4.13 -9.26
C ILE A 321 26.72 4.54 -10.15
N ASN A 322 26.59 5.82 -10.52
CA ASN A 322 25.42 6.32 -11.26
C ASN A 322 25.46 6.15 -12.78
N ARG A 323 26.63 5.98 -13.42
CA ARG A 323 26.71 5.78 -14.89
C ARG A 323 26.36 4.34 -15.32
N ALA A 324 26.64 3.35 -14.48
CA ALA A 324 26.40 1.94 -14.82
C ALA A 324 24.91 1.55 -14.77
N ARG A 325 24.11 2.20 -13.90
CA ARG A 325 22.67 1.90 -13.73
C ARG A 325 21.83 2.32 -14.92
N GLY A 326 22.13 3.47 -15.54
CA GLY A 326 21.42 3.96 -16.73
C GLY A 326 21.60 3.06 -17.95
N ALA A 327 22.82 2.54 -18.16
CA ALA A 327 23.12 1.61 -19.26
C ALA A 327 22.48 0.22 -19.06
N PHE A 328 22.25 -0.21 -17.82
CA PHE A 328 21.63 -1.50 -17.50
C PHE A 328 20.11 -1.50 -17.72
N VAL A 329 19.42 -0.41 -17.36
CA VAL A 329 17.96 -0.26 -17.58
C VAL A 329 17.63 -0.30 -19.08
N VAL A 330 18.44 0.37 -19.90
CA VAL A 330 18.30 0.34 -21.37
C VAL A 330 18.58 -1.05 -21.94
N ARG A 331 19.55 -1.78 -21.38
CA ARG A 331 19.87 -3.17 -21.78
C ARG A 331 18.81 -4.20 -21.40
N LEU A 332 17.92 -3.90 -20.44
CA LEU A 332 16.86 -4.82 -19.99
C LEU A 332 15.48 -4.48 -20.60
N ALA A 333 15.21 -3.21 -20.86
CA ALA A 333 13.97 -2.77 -21.50
C ALA A 333 13.87 -3.18 -22.98
N ILE A 334 14.98 -3.15 -23.72
CA ILE A 334 14.99 -3.48 -25.16
C ILE A 334 14.64 -4.96 -25.42
N PRO A 335 15.24 -5.95 -24.72
CA PRO A 335 14.83 -7.35 -24.88
C PRO A 335 13.38 -7.62 -24.50
N ALA A 336 12.86 -6.97 -23.45
CA ALA A 336 11.46 -7.11 -23.05
C ALA A 336 10.50 -6.54 -24.11
N ILE A 337 10.81 -5.37 -24.67
CA ILE A 337 10.05 -4.76 -25.78
C ILE A 337 10.11 -5.64 -27.03
N CYS A 338 11.29 -6.18 -27.38
CA CYS A 338 11.45 -7.11 -28.51
C CYS A 338 10.77 -8.47 -28.28
N TYR A 339 10.68 -8.93 -27.03
CA TYR A 339 9.98 -10.16 -26.63
C TYR A 339 8.46 -9.99 -26.76
N PHE A 340 7.89 -8.86 -26.31
CA PHE A 340 6.47 -8.56 -26.48
C PHE A 340 6.06 -8.25 -27.93
N GLN A 341 7.01 -7.86 -28.79
CA GLN A 341 6.77 -7.64 -30.21
C GLN A 341 6.76 -8.92 -31.06
N ARG A 342 7.30 -10.05 -30.57
CA ARG A 342 7.17 -11.35 -31.27
C ARG A 342 5.83 -11.99 -30.92
N LYS A 343 4.91 -11.94 -31.89
CA LYS A 343 3.63 -12.68 -31.88
C LYS A 343 3.85 -14.16 -31.60
N SER A 344 2.88 -14.72 -30.88
CA SER A 344 2.66 -16.12 -30.48
C SER A 344 3.44 -16.60 -29.25
N VAL A 345 2.83 -16.41 -28.08
CA VAL A 345 3.21 -17.06 -26.83
C VAL A 345 2.35 -18.33 -26.67
N PRO A 346 2.93 -19.55 -26.65
CA PRO A 346 2.18 -20.78 -26.38
C PRO A 346 1.79 -20.89 -24.89
N ALA A 347 0.68 -21.57 -24.61
CA ALA A 347 -0.05 -21.57 -23.33
C ALA A 347 0.78 -21.95 -22.06
N GLY A 348 1.98 -22.52 -22.19
CA GLY A 348 2.88 -22.83 -21.07
C GLY A 348 3.55 -21.59 -20.43
N ASP A 349 3.59 -20.47 -21.15
CA ASP A 349 4.28 -19.25 -20.70
C ASP A 349 3.40 -18.34 -19.84
N LEU A 350 2.12 -18.66 -19.60
CA LEU A 350 1.24 -17.83 -18.79
C LEU A 350 1.66 -17.82 -17.31
N VAL A 351 2.14 -18.96 -16.78
CA VAL A 351 2.69 -19.05 -15.41
C VAL A 351 3.98 -18.24 -15.30
N VAL A 352 4.81 -18.27 -16.35
CA VAL A 352 6.04 -17.48 -16.43
C VAL A 352 5.71 -16.00 -16.56
N ALA A 353 4.71 -15.61 -17.35
CA ALA A 353 4.24 -14.24 -17.48
C ALA A 353 3.63 -13.73 -16.17
N THR A 354 2.83 -14.52 -15.46
CA THR A 354 2.31 -14.17 -14.13
C THR A 354 3.42 -14.06 -13.10
N ALA A 355 4.38 -14.99 -13.09
CA ALA A 355 5.54 -14.91 -12.20
C ALA A 355 6.43 -13.70 -12.52
N VAL A 356 6.64 -13.39 -13.79
CA VAL A 356 7.38 -12.21 -14.27
C VAL A 356 6.63 -10.93 -13.93
N VAL A 357 5.30 -10.90 -14.04
CA VAL A 357 4.48 -9.75 -13.62
C VAL A 357 4.53 -9.58 -12.10
N LEU A 358 4.44 -10.65 -11.31
CA LEU A 358 4.55 -10.59 -9.84
C LEU A 358 5.97 -10.20 -9.37
N LEU A 359 7.02 -10.64 -10.07
CA LEU A 359 8.41 -10.29 -9.80
C LEU A 359 8.75 -8.88 -10.28
N ALA A 360 8.26 -8.47 -11.45
CA ALA A 360 8.37 -7.11 -11.97
C ALA A 360 7.58 -6.14 -11.09
N TRP A 361 6.43 -6.55 -10.56
CA TRP A 361 5.63 -5.81 -9.57
C TRP A 361 6.40 -5.62 -8.27
N ARG A 362 7.03 -6.68 -7.74
CA ARG A 362 7.92 -6.61 -6.57
C ARG A 362 9.12 -5.67 -6.79
N TRP A 363 9.61 -5.56 -8.02
CA TRP A 363 10.78 -4.74 -8.37
C TRP A 363 10.43 -3.27 -8.68
N LEU A 364 9.34 -3.02 -9.41
CA LEU A 364 8.77 -1.69 -9.66
C LEU A 364 8.37 -1.00 -8.34
N TRP A 365 7.81 -1.76 -7.40
CA TRP A 365 7.47 -1.23 -6.07
C TRP A 365 8.74 -0.89 -5.26
N ARG A 366 9.78 -1.72 -5.30
CA ARG A 366 11.08 -1.42 -4.68
C ARG A 366 11.75 -0.18 -5.29
N GLY A 367 11.61 0.02 -6.60
CA GLY A 367 12.12 1.20 -7.31
C GLY A 367 11.37 2.49 -6.99
N ALA A 368 10.04 2.44 -6.96
CA ALA A 368 9.21 3.60 -6.59
C ALA A 368 9.39 3.99 -5.11
N LEU A 369 9.64 3.01 -4.23
CA LEU A 369 9.86 3.24 -2.80
C LEU A 369 11.27 3.71 -2.45
N ALA A 370 12.28 3.39 -3.27
CA ALA A 370 13.64 3.91 -3.11
C ALA A 370 13.75 5.43 -3.39
N LEU A 371 12.73 6.01 -4.02
CA LEU A 371 12.60 7.46 -4.22
C LEU A 371 11.95 8.18 -3.02
N LEU A 372 11.46 7.42 -2.02
CA LEU A 372 10.70 7.92 -0.86
C LEU A 372 11.41 7.73 0.50
N GLY A 373 12.61 7.15 0.52
CA GLY A 373 13.47 7.05 1.71
C GLY A 373 14.53 8.14 1.73
#